data_AF-A0A944VR09-F1
#
_entry.id   AF-A0A944VR09-F1
#
_cell.length_a   1.000
_cell.length_b   1.000
_cell.length_c   1.000
_cell.angle_alpha   90.00
_cell.angle_beta   90.00
_cell.angle_gamma   90.00
#
_symmetry.space_group_name_H-M   'P 1'
#
loop_
_entity.id
_entity.type
_entity.pdbx_description
1 polymer ?
#
loop_
_entity_poly.entity_id
_entity_poly.type
_entity_poly.pdbx_seq_one_letter_code
_entity_poly.pdbx_strand_id
1 'polypeptide(L)'
;MVNNFKYLGFSEPMALAMVEALKVNPYPNPRVGALLIDEQGNVKAAANHKQKGSNHAEINIFDQVQVEETDTLYVTLEPCFHSDTSPSCATEIINQGV
;
A
#
# COMPACT_ATOMS: atom_id res chain seq x y z
N MET A 1 -14.96 17.58 1.71
CA MET A 1 -13.68 18.27 1.42
C MET A 1 -13.03 17.53 0.27
N VAL A 2 -12.90 18.17 -0.89
CA VAL A 2 -12.06 17.61 -1.96
C VAL A 2 -10.63 17.86 -1.49
N ASN A 3 -10.01 16.86 -0.86
CA ASN A 3 -8.62 16.94 -0.42
C ASN A 3 -7.73 16.94 -1.67
N ASN A 4 -7.60 18.11 -2.28
CA ASN A 4 -6.81 18.27 -3.48
C ASN A 4 -5.34 18.36 -3.06
N PHE A 5 -4.70 17.20 -2.91
CA PHE A 5 -3.28 17.07 -2.55
C PHE A 5 -2.32 17.47 -3.67
N LYS A 6 -2.82 18.05 -4.77
CA LYS A 6 -2.01 18.54 -5.90
C LYS A 6 -0.87 19.47 -5.47
N TYR A 7 -1.03 20.24 -4.39
CA TYR A 7 0.02 21.14 -3.90
C TYR A 7 1.24 20.40 -3.33
N LEU A 8 1.12 19.12 -2.96
CA LEU A 8 2.24 18.31 -2.49
C LEU A 8 3.08 17.74 -3.64
N GLY A 9 2.61 17.84 -4.88
CA GLY A 9 3.32 17.32 -6.06
C GLY A 9 3.26 15.80 -6.22
N PHE A 10 2.48 15.09 -5.41
CA PHE A 10 2.25 13.65 -5.56
C PHE A 10 1.11 13.36 -6.55
N SER A 11 1.15 12.17 -7.15
CA SER A 11 0.00 11.64 -7.89
C SER A 11 -1.19 11.43 -6.95
N GLU A 12 -2.40 11.49 -7.51
CA GLU A 12 -3.63 11.26 -6.73
C GLU A 12 -3.66 9.88 -6.04
N PRO A 13 -3.26 8.76 -6.70
CA PRO A 13 -3.13 7.46 -6.03
C PRO A 13 -2.18 7.47 -4.83
N MET A 14 -1.00 8.10 -4.96
CA MET A 14 -0.05 8.19 -3.85
C MET A 14 -0.63 9.00 -2.69
N ALA A 15 -1.30 10.11 -2.98
CA ALA A 15 -1.94 10.92 -1.94
C ALA A 15 -3.04 10.15 -1.19
N LEU A 16 -3.81 9.31 -1.88
CA LEU A 16 -4.80 8.43 -1.26
C LEU A 16 -4.13 7.35 -0.39
N ALA A 17 -3.01 6.76 -0.83
CA ALA A 17 -2.22 5.84 -0.01
C ALA A 17 -1.69 6.53 1.26
N MET A 18 -1.25 7.78 1.17
CA MET A 18 -0.84 8.59 2.34
C MET A 18 -2.00 8.82 3.31
N VAL A 19 -3.19 9.16 2.81
CA VAL A 19 -4.40 9.30 3.65
C VAL A 19 -4.71 7.99 4.35
N GLU A 20 -4.59 6.85 3.66
CA GLU A 20 -4.81 5.53 4.23
C GLU A 20 -3.81 5.23 5.35
N ALA A 21 -2.51 5.52 5.15
CA ALA A 21 -1.47 5.37 6.16
C ALA A 21 -1.78 6.16 7.44
N LEU A 22 -2.36 7.35 7.31
CA LEU A 22 -2.66 8.26 8.42
C LEU A 22 -3.86 7.83 9.27
N LYS A 23 -4.68 6.86 8.83
CA LYS A 23 -5.83 6.36 9.58
C LYS A 23 -5.45 5.58 10.85
N VAL A 24 -4.20 5.12 10.95
CA VAL A 24 -3.71 4.26 12.03
C VAL A 24 -2.44 4.81 12.67
N ASN A 25 -2.08 4.27 13.84
CA ASN A 25 -0.84 4.60 14.54
C ASN A 25 -0.15 3.34 15.07
N PRO A 26 0.60 2.61 14.23
CA PRO A 26 1.13 1.29 14.54
C PRO A 26 2.46 1.30 15.32
N TYR A 27 2.71 2.37 16.09
CA TYR A 27 3.96 2.53 16.86
C TYR A 27 4.32 1.25 17.63
N PRO A 28 5.59 0.78 17.59
CA PRO A 28 6.81 1.45 17.10
C PRO A 28 7.05 1.38 15.59
N ASN A 29 6.17 0.73 14.83
CA ASN A 29 6.34 0.57 13.39
C ASN A 29 5.92 1.87 12.64
N PRO A 30 6.47 2.11 11.43
CA PRO A 30 6.06 3.24 10.61
C PRO A 30 4.60 3.13 10.17
N ARG A 31 3.97 4.29 9.92
CA ARG A 31 2.68 4.34 9.22
C ARG A 31 2.92 4.10 7.74
N VAL A 32 2.39 2.98 7.24
CA VAL A 32 2.50 2.61 5.82
C VAL A 32 1.10 2.43 5.28
N GLY A 33 0.84 3.02 4.11
CA GLY A 33 -0.37 2.84 3.33
C GLY A 33 -0.03 2.32 1.94
N ALA A 34 -0.94 1.55 1.37
CA ALA A 34 -0.85 1.02 0.04
C ALA A 34 -2.19 1.26 -0.71
N LEU A 35 -2.10 1.49 -2.01
CA LEU A 35 -3.24 1.63 -2.90
C LEU A 35 -2.98 0.87 -4.20
N LEU A 36 -3.90 -0.01 -4.58
CA LEU A 36 -3.87 -0.70 -5.87
C LEU A 36 -4.87 -0.04 -6.81
N ILE A 37 -4.41 0.32 -8.01
CA ILE A 37 -5.27 0.82 -9.09
C ILE A 37 -5.20 -0.12 -10.30
N ASP A 38 -6.29 -0.19 -11.06
CA ASP A 38 -6.29 -0.84 -12.37
C ASP A 38 -5.62 0.05 -13.45
N GLU A 39 -5.44 -0.51 -14.65
CA GLU A 39 -4.85 0.19 -15.80
C GLU A 39 -5.67 1.43 -16.25
N GLN A 40 -6.97 1.48 -15.92
CA GLN A 40 -7.84 2.63 -16.17
C GLN A 40 -7.76 3.70 -15.07
N GLY A 41 -7.01 3.43 -14.00
CA GLY A 41 -6.82 4.32 -12.86
C GLY A 41 -7.91 4.23 -11.78
N ASN A 42 -8.80 3.23 -11.83
CA ASN A 42 -9.79 3.02 -10.78
C ASN A 42 -9.13 2.34 -9.57
N VAL A 43 -9.54 2.74 -8.37
CA VAL A 43 -9.06 2.12 -7.13
C VAL A 43 -9.68 0.73 -6.97
N LYS A 44 -8.82 -0.30 -6.93
CA LYS A 44 -9.21 -1.68 -6.61
C LYS A 44 -9.21 -1.95 -5.12
N ALA A 45 -8.18 -1.47 -4.41
CA ALA A 45 -8.06 -1.65 -2.96
C ALA A 45 -7.19 -0.57 -2.31
N ALA A 46 -7.40 -0.37 -1.01
CA ALA A 46 -6.60 0.50 -0.14
C ALA A 46 -6.33 -0.23 1.18
N ALA A 47 -5.12 -0.14 1.71
CA ALA A 47 -4.77 -0.80 2.96
C ALA A 47 -3.69 -0.03 3.74
N ASN A 48 -3.57 -0.34 5.02
CA ASN A 48 -2.52 0.17 5.90
C ASN A 48 -1.94 -0.94 6.78
N HIS A 49 -0.77 -0.70 7.35
CA HIS A 49 -0.24 -1.53 8.44
C HIS A 49 -0.92 -1.15 9.76
N LYS A 50 -1.81 -2.02 10.26
CA LYS A 50 -2.68 -1.69 11.40
C LYS A 50 -1.96 -1.60 12.73
N GLN A 51 -1.07 -2.54 13.03
CA GLN A 51 -0.35 -2.60 14.31
C GLN A 51 0.87 -3.54 14.25
N LYS A 52 1.80 -3.38 15.20
CA LYS A 52 2.96 -4.27 15.33
C LYS A 52 2.56 -5.75 15.32
N GLY A 53 3.22 -6.53 14.46
CA GLY A 53 3.02 -7.98 14.34
C GLY A 53 1.85 -8.38 13.43
N SER A 54 1.08 -7.44 12.86
CA SER A 54 0.14 -7.73 11.78
C SER A 54 0.79 -7.58 10.41
N ASN A 55 0.10 -8.07 9.37
CA ASN A 55 0.44 -7.85 7.97
C ASN A 55 0.76 -6.37 7.66
N HIS A 56 1.74 -6.16 6.77
CA HIS A 56 2.06 -4.86 6.20
C HIS A 56 0.97 -4.41 5.22
N ALA A 57 1.02 -3.16 4.77
CA ALA A 57 -0.02 -2.58 3.94
C ALA A 57 -0.16 -3.34 2.60
N GLU A 58 0.96 -3.71 2.00
CA GLU A 58 1.06 -4.44 0.73
C GLU A 58 0.37 -5.81 0.82
N ILE A 59 0.68 -6.57 1.87
CA ILE A 59 0.06 -7.87 2.10
C ILE A 59 -1.45 -7.73 2.34
N ASN A 60 -1.85 -6.71 3.10
CA ASN A 60 -3.27 -6.43 3.33
C ASN A 60 -4.02 -6.03 2.04
N ILE A 61 -3.35 -5.56 0.98
CA ILE A 61 -3.99 -5.34 -0.33
C ILE A 61 -4.34 -6.69 -0.96
N PHE A 62 -3.39 -7.62 -0.97
CA PHE A 62 -3.56 -8.94 -1.59
C PHE A 62 -4.61 -9.80 -0.88
N ASP A 63 -4.81 -9.58 0.42
CA ASP A 63 -5.90 -10.20 1.19
C ASP A 63 -7.29 -9.67 0.80
N GLN A 64 -7.39 -8.52 0.13
CA GLN A 64 -8.66 -7.85 -0.21
C GLN A 64 -9.10 -8.05 -1.65
N VAL A 65 -8.17 -8.21 -2.58
CA VAL A 65 -8.47 -8.17 -4.01
C VAL A 65 -7.49 -9.02 -4.82
N GLN A 66 -7.96 -9.57 -5.94
CA GLN A 66 -7.09 -10.21 -6.92
C GLN A 66 -6.32 -9.15 -7.72
N VAL A 67 -5.04 -9.40 -7.91
CA VAL A 67 -4.11 -8.54 -8.65
C VAL A 67 -4.02 -9.03 -10.09
N GLU A 68 -4.00 -8.09 -11.03
CA GLU A 68 -3.74 -8.32 -12.45
C GLU A 68 -2.38 -7.72 -12.81
N GLU A 69 -1.69 -8.28 -13.80
CA GLU A 69 -0.35 -7.80 -14.23
C GLU A 69 -0.35 -6.35 -14.74
N THR A 70 -1.51 -5.81 -15.11
CA THR A 70 -1.67 -4.44 -15.59
C THR A 70 -2.00 -3.45 -14.47
N ASP A 71 -2.19 -3.92 -13.24
CA ASP A 71 -2.42 -3.05 -12.09
C ASP A 71 -1.17 -2.24 -11.75
N THR A 72 -1.33 -1.22 -10.91
CA THR A 72 -0.20 -0.49 -10.32
C THR A 72 -0.39 -0.35 -8.81
N LEU A 73 0.61 -0.80 -8.05
CA LEU A 73 0.64 -0.68 -6.60
C LEU A 73 1.43 0.57 -6.17
N TYR A 74 0.78 1.47 -5.43
CA TYR A 74 1.40 2.62 -4.79
C TYR A 74 1.63 2.31 -3.31
N VAL A 75 2.85 2.47 -2.82
CA VAL A 75 3.20 2.25 -1.40
C VAL A 75 3.93 3.48 -0.86
N THR A 76 3.55 3.93 0.34
CA THR A 76 4.10 5.18 0.93
C THR A 76 5.51 5.04 1.48
N LEU A 77 6.03 3.82 1.57
CA LEU A 77 7.37 3.49 2.04
C LEU A 77 7.92 2.36 1.15
N GLU A 78 9.24 2.31 0.99
CA GLU A 78 9.88 1.20 0.27
C GLU A 78 9.48 -0.16 0.89
N PRO A 79 9.02 -1.14 0.08
CA PRO A 79 8.65 -2.45 0.58
C PRO A 79 9.82 -3.15 1.27
N CYS A 80 9.55 -3.84 2.39
CA CYS A 80 10.61 -4.57 3.07
C CYS A 80 11.16 -5.71 2.20
N PHE A 81 12.48 -5.94 2.28
CA PHE A 81 13.19 -6.97 1.52
C PHE A 81 13.76 -8.11 2.40
N HIS A 82 13.65 -7.99 3.72
CA HIS A 82 14.16 -8.99 4.66
C HIS A 82 13.12 -10.08 4.94
N SER A 83 13.59 -11.30 5.19
CA SER A 83 12.76 -12.50 5.40
C SER A 83 12.94 -13.04 6.82
N ASP A 84 12.73 -12.21 7.83
CA ASP A 84 12.99 -12.60 9.22
C ASP A 84 11.84 -13.43 9.82
N THR A 85 10.64 -12.85 9.88
CA THR A 85 9.46 -13.45 10.54
C THR A 85 8.26 -13.64 9.63
N SER A 86 8.33 -13.11 8.40
CA SER A 86 7.33 -13.23 7.35
C SER A 86 8.02 -13.19 5.99
N PRO A 87 7.39 -13.68 4.91
CA PRO A 87 7.85 -13.37 3.56
C PRO A 87 8.01 -11.86 3.39
N SER A 88 9.09 -11.46 2.71
CA SER A 88 9.38 -10.07 2.34
C SER A 88 8.23 -9.50 1.49
N CYS A 89 7.82 -8.26 1.75
CA CYS A 89 6.78 -7.59 0.95
C CYS A 89 7.20 -7.47 -0.51
N ALA A 90 8.48 -7.19 -0.78
CA ALA A 90 9.00 -7.14 -2.13
C ALA A 90 8.88 -8.50 -2.85
N THR A 91 9.13 -9.60 -2.16
CA THR A 91 8.96 -10.94 -2.73
C THR A 91 7.50 -11.22 -3.05
N GLU A 92 6.59 -10.85 -2.14
CA GLU A 92 5.16 -11.09 -2.37
C GLU A 92 4.62 -10.23 -3.51
N ILE A 93 5.03 -8.97 -3.62
CA ILE A 93 4.70 -8.09 -4.75
C ILE A 93 5.08 -8.75 -6.09
N ILE A 94 6.30 -9.29 -6.19
CA ILE A 94 6.76 -10.02 -7.38
C ILE A 94 5.92 -11.27 -7.65
N ASN A 95 5.55 -12.01 -6.59
CA ASN A 95 4.71 -13.22 -6.74
C ASN A 95 3.30 -12.90 -7.24
N GLN A 96 2.74 -11.76 -6.83
CA GLN A 96 1.42 -11.29 -7.27
C GLN A 96 1.45 -10.68 -8.67
N GLY A 97 2.63 -10.38 -9.21
CA GLY A 97 2.82 -9.90 -10.59
C GLY A 97 2.56 -8.41 -10.78
N VAL A 98 2.74 -7.58 -9.75
CA VAL A 98 2.57 -6.10 -9.79
C VAL A 98 3.85 -5.35 -9.43
#